data_AF-A0A7I4EZK5-F1
#
_entry.id   AF-A0A7I4EZK5-F1
#
_cell.length_a   1.000
_cell.length_b   1.000
_cell.length_c   1.000
_cell.angle_alpha   90.00
_cell.angle_beta   90.00
_cell.angle_gamma   90.00
#
_symmetry.space_group_name_H-M   'P 1'
#
loop_
_entity.id
_entity.type
_entity.pdbx_description
1 polymer ?
#
loop_
_entity_poly.entity_id
_entity_poly.type
_entity_poly.pdbx_seq_one_letter_code
_entity_poly.pdbx_strand_id
1 'polypeptide(L)'
;MAVLAVRMEALLSPLMSGEQFRYAYNNVAAHSHHHVVAGHTSCLDSDVEDDDDDDFTEDLVQAWKLSIGANRYGCTHYKRRCKIRAPCCNEVFDCRHCHNEAKSVNETDDKKRHEIDRHLVEKVICSLCDHEQNVQQVCEKCGVCMGEFFCSKCNFFDDDTSKDQYHCDKCGICRTGGRDNFFHCDRCGCCYSVKLREGHTCVEKSMHQDCPVCMEYMFDSLKDITVLTCGHTLHLECLQEMHSHYKYNCPLCNKSVCDMSSVWKEIDEEIAATQMPANEMRMVWVFCNDCGATNEVQYHHVGQKCGTCPSYNTRPTDAPASLASSRSECC
;
A
#
# COMPACT_ATOMS: atom_id res chain seq x y z
N MET A 1 20.34 -14.25 -24.00
CA MET A 1 19.11 -13.67 -23.43
C MET A 1 18.35 -14.64 -22.51
N ALA A 2 17.92 -15.83 -22.95
CA ALA A 2 17.18 -16.77 -22.08
C ALA A 2 17.98 -17.28 -20.85
N VAL A 3 19.29 -17.52 -21.00
CA VAL A 3 20.16 -17.95 -19.89
C VAL A 3 20.34 -16.85 -18.83
N LEU A 4 20.46 -15.59 -19.27
CA LEU A 4 20.51 -14.43 -18.36
C LEU A 4 19.18 -14.24 -17.62
N ALA A 5 18.03 -14.41 -18.29
CA ALA A 5 16.72 -14.29 -17.65
C ALA A 5 16.49 -15.31 -16.52
N VAL A 6 16.92 -16.57 -16.71
CA VAL A 6 16.81 -17.63 -15.69
C VAL A 6 17.77 -17.38 -14.52
N ARG A 7 18.96 -16.83 -14.77
CA ARG A 7 19.92 -16.46 -13.71
C ARG A 7 19.48 -15.24 -12.91
N MET A 8 18.86 -14.26 -13.57
CA MET A 8 18.30 -13.07 -12.91
C MET A 8 17.27 -13.42 -11.84
N GLU A 9 16.40 -14.41 -12.09
CA GLU A 9 15.42 -14.87 -11.09
C GLU A 9 16.10 -15.40 -9.84
N ALA A 10 17.11 -16.26 -10.00
CA ALA A 10 17.86 -16.85 -8.89
C ALA A 10 18.62 -15.79 -8.06
N LEU A 11 19.14 -14.76 -8.72
CA LEU A 11 19.88 -13.68 -8.04
C LEU A 11 18.98 -12.69 -7.30
N LEU A 12 17.77 -12.42 -7.83
CA LEU A 12 16.87 -11.42 -7.26
C LEU A 12 15.89 -12.02 -6.26
N SER A 13 15.56 -13.31 -6.34
CA SER A 13 14.61 -13.98 -5.43
C SER A 13 14.89 -13.75 -3.93
N PRO A 14 16.14 -13.81 -3.43
CA PRO A 14 16.44 -13.61 -2.01
C PRO A 14 16.33 -12.16 -1.52
N LEU A 15 16.50 -11.17 -2.41
CA LEU A 15 16.37 -9.74 -2.07
C LEU A 15 14.90 -9.31 -1.92
N MET A 16 13.98 -10.15 -2.41
CA MET A 16 12.57 -9.83 -2.54
C MET A 16 11.66 -10.62 -1.58
N SER A 17 12.23 -11.51 -0.75
CA SER A 17 11.50 -12.29 0.27
C SER A 17 11.52 -11.68 1.67
N GLY A 18 12.21 -10.55 1.88
CA GLY A 18 12.25 -9.87 3.18
C GLY A 18 12.80 -8.44 3.12
N GLU A 19 12.16 -7.55 3.90
CA GLU A 19 12.61 -6.22 4.33
C GLU A 19 12.80 -5.08 3.29
N GLN A 20 12.89 -5.34 1.98
CA GLN A 20 13.08 -4.26 0.99
C GLN A 20 11.81 -3.49 0.59
N PHE A 21 10.61 -4.00 0.91
CA PHE A 21 9.38 -3.27 0.60
C PHE A 21 9.24 -2.06 1.52
N ARG A 22 9.41 -0.87 0.95
CA ARG A 22 9.20 0.41 1.65
C ARG A 22 7.69 0.63 1.76
N TYR A 23 7.11 0.13 2.85
CA TYR A 23 5.69 0.25 3.14
C TYR A 23 5.27 1.72 3.29
N ALA A 24 4.26 2.15 2.54
CA ALA A 24 3.68 3.48 2.70
C ALA A 24 2.77 3.53 3.93
N TYR A 25 1.77 2.65 3.99
CA TYR A 25 0.83 2.39 5.10
C TYR A 25 -0.15 1.31 4.65
N ASN A 26 -0.94 0.81 5.60
CA ASN A 26 -2.10 -0.04 5.31
C ASN A 26 -3.40 0.77 5.54
N ASN A 27 -4.40 0.56 4.71
CA ASN A 27 -5.74 1.09 4.95
C ASN A 27 -6.49 0.22 5.96
N VAL A 28 -7.51 0.76 6.64
CA VAL A 28 -8.13 0.11 7.82
C VAL A 28 -8.79 -1.25 7.52
N ALA A 29 -9.06 -1.54 6.25
CA ALA A 29 -9.57 -2.83 5.78
C ALA A 29 -8.53 -3.70 5.04
N ALA A 30 -7.26 -3.30 4.99
CA ALA A 30 -6.17 -4.16 4.52
C ALA A 30 -5.92 -5.24 5.58
N HIS A 31 -6.05 -6.51 5.21
CA HIS A 31 -5.84 -7.64 6.10
C HIS A 31 -4.46 -7.54 6.75
N SER A 32 -4.42 -7.46 8.08
CA SER A 32 -3.19 -7.52 8.85
C SER A 32 -2.60 -8.93 8.75
N HIS A 33 -1.69 -9.15 7.81
CA HIS A 33 -0.78 -10.29 7.88
C HIS A 33 0.29 -10.01 8.95
N HIS A 34 -0.11 -10.08 10.22
CA HIS A 34 0.84 -10.31 11.31
C HIS A 34 0.79 -11.78 11.68
N HIS A 35 1.98 -12.38 11.78
CA HIS A 35 2.20 -13.73 12.25
C HIS A 35 1.59 -13.89 13.64
N VAL A 36 0.50 -14.66 13.73
CA VAL A 36 -0.09 -15.07 15.00
C VAL A 36 0.86 -16.09 15.63
N VAL A 37 1.58 -15.70 16.68
CA VAL A 37 2.16 -16.68 17.60
C VAL A 37 1.00 -17.25 18.39
N ALA A 38 0.70 -18.53 18.17
CA ALA A 38 -0.37 -19.24 18.85
C ALA A 38 -0.07 -19.31 20.36
N GLY A 39 -0.72 -18.44 21.14
CA GLY A 39 -0.84 -18.56 22.58
C GLY A 39 -1.93 -19.57 22.90
N HIS A 40 -1.52 -20.77 23.28
CA HIS A 40 -2.38 -21.85 23.73
C HIS A 40 -2.93 -21.48 25.12
N THR A 41 -4.17 -20.99 25.21
CA THR A 41 -4.88 -20.88 26.50
C THR A 41 -5.76 -22.10 26.68
N SER A 42 -5.24 -23.05 27.46
CA SER A 42 -5.97 -24.19 28.00
C SER A 42 -7.11 -23.73 28.88
N CYS A 43 -8.30 -24.28 28.62
CA CYS A 43 -9.41 -24.36 29.55
C CYS A 43 -8.96 -25.06 30.83
N LEU A 44 -9.07 -24.37 31.96
CA LEU A 44 -9.06 -24.96 33.28
C LEU A 44 -10.42 -24.69 33.91
N ASP A 45 -11.19 -25.76 34.04
CA ASP A 45 -12.31 -25.84 34.96
C ASP A 45 -11.76 -25.67 36.37
N SER A 46 -12.25 -24.67 37.09
CA SER A 46 -12.14 -24.61 38.55
C SER A 46 -13.49 -24.16 39.10
N ASP A 47 -14.12 -25.09 39.81
CA ASP A 47 -15.34 -24.90 40.59
C ASP A 47 -15.20 -23.66 41.49
N VAL A 48 -16.08 -22.69 41.29
CA VAL A 48 -16.19 -21.50 42.15
C VAL A 48 -17.32 -21.78 43.13
N GLU A 49 -16.97 -21.88 44.41
CA GLU A 49 -17.92 -21.89 45.51
C GLU A 49 -18.58 -20.51 45.63
N ASP A 50 -19.91 -20.51 45.83
CA ASP A 50 -20.75 -19.33 45.99
C ASP A 50 -20.39 -18.57 47.28
N ASP A 51 -19.65 -17.47 47.13
CA ASP A 51 -19.54 -16.41 48.15
C ASP A 51 -20.34 -15.18 47.64
N ASP A 52 -21.57 -15.07 48.12
CA ASP A 52 -22.48 -13.94 47.94
C ASP A 52 -21.96 -12.69 48.68
N ASP A 53 -21.18 -11.83 48.01
CA ASP A 53 -21.01 -10.40 48.37
C ASP A 53 -20.36 -9.60 47.22
N ASP A 54 -21.03 -9.55 46.06
CA ASP A 54 -20.61 -8.76 44.90
C ASP A 54 -21.17 -7.32 44.99
N ASP A 55 -20.44 -6.42 45.67
CA ASP A 55 -20.59 -4.97 45.49
C ASP A 55 -20.06 -4.58 44.10
N PHE A 56 -20.86 -4.84 43.05
CA PHE A 56 -20.56 -4.36 41.71
C PHE A 56 -20.61 -2.84 41.70
N THR A 57 -19.44 -2.21 41.80
CA THR A 57 -19.29 -0.76 41.61
C THR A 57 -19.98 -0.31 40.32
N GLU A 58 -20.63 0.86 40.33
CA GLU A 58 -21.34 1.41 39.17
C GLU A 58 -20.46 1.44 37.90
N ASP A 59 -19.16 1.63 38.07
CA ASP A 59 -18.15 1.60 37.01
C ASP A 59 -18.04 0.23 36.31
N LEU A 60 -18.08 -0.87 37.07
CA LEU A 60 -18.03 -2.22 36.51
C LEU A 60 -19.30 -2.55 35.71
N VAL A 61 -20.46 -2.15 36.23
CA VAL A 61 -21.75 -2.31 35.53
C VAL A 61 -21.76 -1.51 34.22
N GLN A 62 -21.21 -0.30 34.25
CA GLN A 62 -21.13 0.55 33.07
C GLN A 62 -20.14 0.02 32.03
N ALA A 63 -18.97 -0.46 32.46
CA ALA A 63 -17.99 -1.12 31.58
C ALA A 63 -18.59 -2.38 30.93
N TRP A 64 -19.29 -3.20 31.71
CA TRP A 64 -19.99 -4.37 31.19
C TRP A 64 -21.02 -3.99 30.13
N LYS A 65 -21.89 -3.00 30.40
CA LYS A 65 -22.89 -2.51 29.43
C LYS A 65 -22.27 -2.07 28.09
N LEU A 66 -21.11 -1.40 28.12
CA LEU A 66 -20.41 -0.95 26.91
C LEU A 66 -19.83 -2.12 26.09
N SER A 67 -19.46 -3.22 26.77
CA SER A 67 -18.83 -4.40 26.16
C SER A 67 -19.81 -5.41 25.55
N ILE A 68 -21.12 -5.24 25.79
CA ILE A 68 -22.14 -6.18 25.30
C ILE A 68 -22.06 -6.31 23.77
N GLY A 69 -21.95 -7.55 23.28
CA GLY A 69 -21.90 -7.83 21.85
C GLY A 69 -20.55 -7.57 21.18
N ALA A 70 -19.50 -7.28 21.94
CA ALA A 70 -18.18 -7.03 21.38
C ALA A 70 -17.66 -8.21 20.55
N ASN A 71 -17.09 -7.89 19.39
CA ASN A 71 -16.58 -8.88 18.42
C ASN A 71 -17.61 -9.90 17.89
N ARG A 72 -18.90 -9.75 18.21
CA ARG A 72 -19.98 -10.65 17.73
C ARG A 72 -20.69 -10.12 16.48
N TYR A 73 -20.52 -8.84 16.17
CA TYR A 73 -21.20 -8.15 15.07
C TYR A 73 -20.20 -7.50 14.11
N GLY A 74 -20.68 -7.23 12.89
CA GLY A 74 -19.92 -6.55 11.85
C GLY A 74 -19.86 -7.39 10.57
N CYS A 75 -18.80 -7.17 9.80
CA CYS A 75 -18.51 -7.91 8.58
C CYS A 75 -17.03 -8.32 8.53
N THR A 76 -16.61 -8.96 7.45
CA THR A 76 -15.20 -9.32 7.23
C THR A 76 -14.28 -8.11 7.14
N HIS A 77 -14.80 -6.92 6.81
CA HIS A 77 -14.00 -5.69 6.73
C HIS A 77 -13.77 -5.07 8.11
N TYR A 78 -14.81 -4.98 8.94
CA TYR A 78 -14.77 -4.29 10.24
C TYR A 78 -15.65 -5.01 11.27
N LYS A 79 -15.13 -5.16 12.50
CA LYS A 79 -15.91 -5.68 13.63
C LYS A 79 -16.61 -4.49 14.27
N ARG A 80 -17.94 -4.46 14.31
CA ARG A 80 -18.66 -3.33 14.92
C ARG A 80 -20.10 -3.70 15.23
N ARG A 81 -20.69 -2.96 16.16
CA ARG A 81 -22.04 -3.21 16.67
C ARG A 81 -23.08 -2.24 16.10
N CYS A 82 -22.83 -1.71 14.89
CA CYS A 82 -23.79 -0.92 14.13
C CYS A 82 -23.70 -1.15 12.62
N LYS A 83 -24.79 -0.81 11.94
CA LYS A 83 -24.92 -0.72 10.47
C LYS A 83 -25.02 0.75 10.07
N ILE A 84 -24.65 1.06 8.82
CA ILE A 84 -24.79 2.39 8.25
C ILE A 84 -26.03 2.48 7.36
N ARG A 85 -26.67 3.64 7.35
CA ARG A 85 -27.65 4.01 6.32
C ARG A 85 -26.92 4.76 5.22
N ALA A 86 -26.88 4.19 4.03
CA ALA A 86 -26.16 4.75 2.90
C ALA A 86 -26.89 5.99 2.36
N PRO A 87 -26.29 7.21 2.36
CA PRO A 87 -26.96 8.42 1.91
C PRO A 87 -27.27 8.42 0.40
N CYS A 88 -26.52 7.66 -0.40
CA CYS A 88 -26.68 7.57 -1.85
C CYS A 88 -27.95 6.81 -2.30
N CYS A 89 -28.37 5.78 -1.55
CA CYS A 89 -29.50 4.91 -1.93
C CYS A 89 -30.50 4.65 -0.80
N ASN A 90 -30.24 5.18 0.40
CA ASN A 90 -31.03 4.99 1.62
C ASN A 90 -31.17 3.52 2.08
N GLU A 91 -30.31 2.64 1.60
CA GLU A 91 -30.25 1.24 2.01
C GLU A 91 -29.31 1.04 3.21
N VAL A 92 -29.46 -0.07 3.92
CA VAL A 92 -28.71 -0.37 5.15
C VAL A 92 -27.66 -1.42 4.87
N PHE A 93 -26.42 -1.15 5.25
CA PHE A 93 -25.28 -2.06 5.09
C PHE A 93 -24.49 -2.13 6.38
N ASP A 94 -23.75 -3.22 6.59
CA ASP A 94 -22.81 -3.25 7.71
C ASP A 94 -21.79 -2.12 7.56
N CYS A 95 -20.98 -2.08 6.48
CA CYS A 95 -20.02 -0.99 6.18
C CYS A 95 -20.15 -0.41 4.78
N ARG A 96 -19.32 0.61 4.52
CA ARG A 96 -19.06 1.16 3.18
C ARG A 96 -18.55 0.12 2.17
N HIS A 97 -17.78 -0.88 2.61
CA HIS A 97 -17.25 -1.90 1.70
C HIS A 97 -18.30 -2.91 1.33
N CYS A 98 -19.12 -3.41 2.27
CA CYS A 98 -20.30 -4.20 1.97
C CYS A 98 -21.25 -3.46 1.03
N HIS A 99 -21.43 -2.14 1.22
CA HIS A 99 -22.17 -1.30 0.28
C HIS A 99 -21.53 -1.33 -1.11
N ASN A 100 -20.25 -0.98 -1.26
CA ASN A 100 -19.59 -0.88 -2.57
C ASN A 100 -19.48 -2.25 -3.26
N GLU A 101 -19.29 -3.34 -2.51
CA GLU A 101 -19.35 -4.70 -3.04
C GLU A 101 -20.73 -4.99 -3.63
N ALA A 102 -21.81 -4.67 -2.92
CA ALA A 102 -23.17 -4.92 -3.38
C ALA A 102 -23.63 -3.97 -4.50
N LYS A 103 -23.24 -2.69 -4.44
CA LYS A 103 -23.77 -1.59 -5.28
C LYS A 103 -22.84 -1.08 -6.35
N SER A 104 -21.57 -1.52 -6.38
CA SER A 104 -20.61 -1.18 -7.42
C SER A 104 -20.04 -2.44 -8.06
N VAL A 105 -19.42 -3.31 -7.29
CA VAL A 105 -18.70 -4.49 -7.81
C VAL A 105 -19.65 -5.55 -8.36
N ASN A 106 -20.65 -5.95 -7.56
CA ASN A 106 -21.60 -7.02 -7.90
C ASN A 106 -22.86 -6.52 -8.63
N GLU A 107 -22.99 -5.21 -8.86
CA GLU A 107 -24.12 -4.64 -9.59
C GLU A 107 -23.88 -4.81 -11.10
N THR A 108 -24.86 -5.41 -11.79
CA THR A 108 -24.76 -5.67 -13.25
C THR A 108 -25.38 -4.55 -14.08
N ASP A 109 -26.29 -3.76 -13.50
CA ASP A 109 -26.87 -2.59 -14.13
C ASP A 109 -25.97 -1.36 -13.91
N ASP A 110 -25.26 -0.95 -14.96
CA ASP A 110 -24.35 0.20 -14.92
C ASP A 110 -25.02 1.50 -14.45
N LYS A 111 -26.34 1.65 -14.63
CA LYS A 111 -27.07 2.84 -14.16
C LYS A 111 -27.28 2.86 -12.65
N LYS A 112 -27.16 1.70 -12.00
CA LYS A 112 -27.29 1.54 -10.55
C LYS A 112 -25.93 1.44 -9.86
N ARG A 113 -24.84 1.27 -10.61
CA ARG A 113 -23.49 1.24 -10.04
C ARG A 113 -23.18 2.56 -9.34
N HIS A 114 -22.85 2.50 -8.07
CA HIS A 114 -22.39 3.65 -7.30
C HIS A 114 -21.60 3.24 -6.07
N GLU A 115 -20.78 4.17 -5.58
CA GLU A 115 -20.06 4.04 -4.33
C GLU A 115 -20.59 5.02 -3.28
N ILE A 116 -20.45 4.64 -2.02
CA ILE A 116 -20.84 5.49 -0.89
C ILE A 116 -19.70 6.40 -0.47
N ASP A 117 -20.02 7.68 -0.28
CA ASP A 117 -19.14 8.62 0.41
C ASP A 117 -19.28 8.43 1.94
N ARG A 118 -18.19 8.00 2.58
CA ARG A 118 -18.11 7.75 4.02
C ARG A 118 -18.39 9.01 4.86
N HIS A 119 -18.02 10.19 4.35
CA HIS A 119 -18.13 11.43 5.09
C HIS A 119 -19.58 11.94 5.13
N LEU A 120 -20.43 11.48 4.21
CA LEU A 120 -21.85 11.85 4.13
C LEU A 120 -22.77 10.93 4.96
N VAL A 121 -22.24 9.91 5.62
CA VAL A 121 -23.04 9.03 6.48
C VAL A 121 -23.48 9.78 7.73
N GLU A 122 -24.78 10.02 7.88
CA GLU A 122 -25.35 10.74 9.05
C GLU A 122 -26.07 9.82 10.04
N LYS A 123 -26.52 8.65 9.59
CA LYS A 123 -27.37 7.74 10.35
C LYS A 123 -26.74 6.34 10.48
N VAL A 124 -26.86 5.78 11.67
CA VAL A 124 -26.44 4.41 12.00
C VAL A 124 -27.57 3.67 12.72
N ILE A 125 -27.60 2.35 12.55
CA ILE A 125 -28.56 1.44 13.18
C ILE A 125 -27.80 0.53 14.13
N CYS A 126 -28.16 0.53 15.41
CA CYS A 126 -27.55 -0.32 16.43
C CYS A 126 -27.85 -1.80 16.15
N SER A 127 -26.83 -2.65 16.07
CA SER A 127 -26.99 -4.08 15.75
C SER A 127 -27.57 -4.92 16.90
N LEU A 128 -27.69 -4.34 18.11
CA LEU A 128 -28.23 -5.03 19.29
C LEU A 128 -29.71 -4.74 19.53
N CYS A 129 -30.16 -3.51 19.23
CA CYS A 129 -31.53 -3.07 19.57
C CYS A 129 -32.30 -2.46 18.40
N ASP A 130 -31.70 -2.50 17.20
CA ASP A 130 -32.23 -2.00 15.92
C ASP A 130 -32.67 -0.53 15.95
N HIS A 131 -32.16 0.25 16.91
CA HIS A 131 -32.44 1.68 16.98
C HIS A 131 -31.62 2.44 15.94
N GLU A 132 -32.32 3.17 15.08
CA GLU A 132 -31.72 4.12 14.16
C GLU A 132 -31.51 5.48 14.83
N GLN A 133 -30.30 6.01 14.73
CA GLN A 133 -29.86 7.24 15.39
C GLN A 133 -28.84 8.00 14.55
N ASN A 134 -28.51 9.22 14.97
CA ASN A 134 -27.38 9.96 14.39
C ASN A 134 -26.05 9.23 14.70
N VAL A 135 -25.04 9.45 13.85
CA VAL A 135 -23.69 8.94 14.07
C VAL A 135 -23.13 9.43 15.40
N GLN A 136 -22.81 8.47 16.26
CA GLN A 136 -22.13 8.67 17.54
C GLN A 136 -21.61 7.31 18.02
N GLN A 137 -20.67 7.29 18.96
CA GLN A 137 -20.05 6.05 19.41
C GLN A 137 -21.00 5.13 20.19
N VAL A 138 -21.91 5.69 20.98
CA VAL A 138 -22.74 4.92 21.92
C VAL A 138 -24.20 4.93 21.47
N CYS A 139 -24.89 3.80 21.56
CA CYS A 139 -26.32 3.76 21.24
C CYS A 139 -27.14 4.58 22.25
N GLU A 140 -27.93 5.54 21.78
CA GLU A 140 -28.80 6.39 22.63
C GLU A 140 -29.88 5.58 23.36
N LYS A 141 -30.31 4.46 22.77
CA LYS A 141 -31.40 3.64 23.33
C LYS A 141 -30.91 2.60 24.32
N CYS A 142 -29.89 1.81 23.97
CA CYS A 142 -29.43 0.69 24.81
C CYS A 142 -28.09 0.93 25.52
N GLY A 143 -27.41 2.05 25.24
CA GLY A 143 -26.15 2.41 25.91
C GLY A 143 -24.93 1.59 25.50
N VAL A 144 -25.05 0.67 24.53
CA VAL A 144 -23.89 -0.11 24.05
C VAL A 144 -22.93 0.79 23.29
N CYS A 145 -21.62 0.58 23.48
CA CYS A 145 -20.61 1.15 22.58
C CYS A 145 -20.77 0.49 21.20
N MET A 146 -20.74 1.20 20.09
CA MET A 146 -20.94 0.62 18.74
C MET A 146 -19.62 0.30 18.02
N GLY A 147 -18.50 0.80 18.52
CA GLY A 147 -17.14 0.51 18.08
C GLY A 147 -16.17 0.99 19.15
N GLU A 148 -15.25 0.13 19.60
CA GLU A 148 -14.22 0.52 20.58
C GLU A 148 -13.36 1.68 20.04
N PHE A 149 -12.91 1.57 18.80
CA PHE A 149 -12.42 2.68 18.02
C PHE A 149 -13.57 3.39 17.30
N PHE A 150 -13.70 4.69 17.54
CA PHE A 150 -14.63 5.55 16.82
C PHE A 150 -13.92 6.81 16.30
N CYS A 151 -14.14 7.10 15.02
CA CYS A 151 -13.71 8.35 14.41
C CYS A 151 -14.92 9.11 13.88
N SER A 152 -15.28 10.20 14.56
CA SER A 152 -16.38 11.09 14.17
C SER A 152 -16.15 11.79 12.84
N LYS A 153 -14.89 12.07 12.47
CA LYS A 153 -14.57 12.71 11.18
C LYS A 153 -14.82 11.80 9.99
N CYS A 154 -14.68 10.48 10.17
CA CYS A 154 -14.85 9.49 9.12
C CYS A 154 -16.12 8.64 9.28
N ASN A 155 -16.93 8.91 10.31
CA ASN A 155 -18.08 8.09 10.71
C ASN A 155 -17.71 6.59 10.81
N PHE A 156 -16.53 6.31 11.35
CA PHE A 156 -15.91 4.99 11.32
C PHE A 156 -15.91 4.31 12.69
N PHE A 157 -16.21 3.02 12.70
CA PHE A 157 -16.37 2.18 13.88
C PHE A 157 -15.62 0.87 13.68
N ASP A 158 -14.78 0.48 14.63
CA ASP A 158 -14.13 -0.84 14.67
C ASP A 158 -13.91 -1.26 16.13
N ASP A 159 -14.25 -2.49 16.46
CA ASP A 159 -13.95 -3.12 17.75
C ASP A 159 -12.53 -3.69 17.77
N ASP A 160 -11.92 -3.89 16.59
CA ASP A 160 -10.58 -4.45 16.48
C ASP A 160 -9.50 -3.38 16.71
N THR A 161 -9.30 -3.00 17.97
CA THR A 161 -8.31 -1.98 18.36
C THR A 161 -6.85 -2.42 18.18
N SER A 162 -6.61 -3.71 17.92
CA SER A 162 -5.26 -4.25 17.67
C SER A 162 -4.60 -3.68 16.40
N LYS A 163 -5.39 -3.04 15.52
CA LYS A 163 -4.88 -2.39 14.30
C LYS A 163 -4.26 -1.01 14.57
N ASP A 164 -4.33 -0.51 15.81
CA ASP A 164 -3.84 0.82 16.19
C ASP A 164 -4.32 1.92 15.23
N GLN A 165 -5.64 1.98 15.01
CA GLN A 165 -6.23 2.94 14.07
C GLN A 165 -5.97 4.37 14.53
N TYR A 166 -5.74 5.27 13.58
CA TYR A 166 -5.67 6.71 13.86
C TYR A 166 -6.17 7.53 12.67
N HIS A 167 -6.75 8.70 12.95
CA HIS A 167 -7.15 9.63 11.89
C HIS A 167 -5.98 10.55 11.50
N CYS A 168 -5.67 10.64 10.22
CA CYS A 168 -4.75 11.63 9.69
C CYS A 168 -5.52 12.83 9.12
N ASP A 169 -5.51 13.96 9.83
CA ASP A 169 -6.26 15.16 9.43
C ASP A 169 -5.89 15.67 8.03
N LYS A 170 -4.60 15.58 7.69
CA LYS A 170 -4.08 16.02 6.40
C LYS A 170 -4.49 15.10 5.25
N CYS A 171 -4.69 13.81 5.51
CA CYS A 171 -5.25 12.87 4.53
C CYS A 171 -6.79 12.85 4.53
N GLY A 172 -7.44 13.30 5.61
CA GLY A 172 -8.89 13.24 5.77
C GLY A 172 -9.45 11.82 6.00
N ILE A 173 -8.59 10.83 6.26
CA ILE A 173 -8.98 9.42 6.44
C ILE A 173 -8.25 8.74 7.59
N CYS A 174 -8.88 7.70 8.14
CA CYS A 174 -8.27 6.81 9.12
C CYS A 174 -7.25 5.87 8.46
N ARG A 175 -6.14 5.61 9.17
CA ARG A 175 -5.06 4.68 8.83
C ARG A 175 -4.85 3.71 10.00
N THR A 176 -4.01 2.69 9.81
CA THR A 176 -3.65 1.69 10.83
C THR A 176 -2.16 1.72 11.15
N GLY A 177 -1.77 1.02 12.21
CA GLY A 177 -0.39 0.80 12.63
C GLY A 177 0.15 1.84 13.61
N GLY A 178 -0.71 2.66 14.22
CA GLY A 178 -0.37 3.58 15.29
C GLY A 178 0.16 4.93 14.80
N ARG A 179 -0.40 6.02 15.34
CA ARG A 179 -0.05 7.40 14.93
C ARG A 179 1.46 7.67 14.97
N ASP A 180 2.13 7.16 15.99
CA ASP A 180 3.55 7.47 16.25
C ASP A 180 4.50 6.74 15.28
N ASN A 181 4.03 5.69 14.61
CA ASN A 181 4.80 4.93 13.61
C ASN A 181 4.76 5.55 12.22
N PHE A 182 3.94 6.58 12.00
CA PHE A 182 3.76 7.22 10.72
C PHE A 182 3.91 8.75 10.80
N PHE A 183 4.29 9.36 9.69
CA PHE A 183 4.27 10.82 9.53
C PHE A 183 3.59 11.16 8.21
N HIS A 184 2.98 12.33 8.12
CA HIS A 184 2.43 12.85 6.86
C HIS A 184 3.48 13.72 6.16
N CYS A 185 3.78 13.41 4.90
CA CYS A 185 4.60 14.23 4.02
C CYS A 185 3.71 15.15 3.20
N ASP A 186 3.74 16.46 3.48
CA ASP A 186 2.87 17.45 2.83
C ASP A 186 3.08 17.55 1.33
N ARG A 187 4.34 17.42 0.88
CA ARG A 187 4.70 17.49 -0.54
C ARG A 187 4.18 16.28 -1.32
N CYS A 188 4.29 15.10 -0.73
CA CYS A 188 3.81 13.86 -1.34
C CYS A 188 2.28 13.70 -1.16
N GLY A 189 1.69 14.38 -0.16
CA GLY A 189 0.26 14.38 0.17
C GLY A 189 -0.19 13.17 0.98
N CYS A 190 0.69 12.51 1.71
CA CYS A 190 0.41 11.18 2.22
C CYS A 190 1.16 10.78 3.48
N CYS A 191 0.64 9.75 4.17
CA CYS A 191 1.34 9.12 5.29
C CYS A 191 2.45 8.20 4.79
N TYR A 192 3.54 8.13 5.53
CA TYR A 192 4.62 7.16 5.36
C TYR A 192 5.09 6.67 6.73
N SER A 193 5.67 5.46 6.80
CA SER A 193 6.37 5.01 8.00
C SER A 193 7.45 6.01 8.41
N VAL A 194 7.62 6.27 9.71
CA VAL A 194 8.69 7.16 10.22
C VAL A 194 10.08 6.77 9.76
N LYS A 195 10.31 5.49 9.41
CA LYS A 195 11.55 4.99 8.81
C LYS A 195 11.90 5.68 7.48
N LEU A 196 10.90 6.21 6.78
CA LEU A 196 11.05 6.88 5.48
C LEU A 196 11.22 8.40 5.59
N ARG A 197 11.17 8.98 6.80
CA ARG A 197 11.13 10.44 7.01
C ARG A 197 12.25 11.19 6.30
N GLU A 198 13.46 10.66 6.36
CA GLU A 198 14.66 11.32 5.82
C GLU A 198 15.16 10.67 4.51
N GLY A 199 14.60 9.53 4.11
CA GLY A 199 15.16 8.68 3.04
C GLY A 199 14.26 8.43 1.83
N HIS A 200 13.02 8.95 1.82
CA HIS A 200 12.14 8.76 0.67
C HIS A 200 12.40 9.80 -0.43
N THR A 201 12.41 9.34 -1.67
CA THR A 201 12.37 10.21 -2.84
C THR A 201 10.97 10.79 -2.95
N CYS A 202 10.76 12.05 -2.54
CA CYS A 202 9.42 12.62 -2.57
C CYS A 202 9.04 13.07 -3.99
N VAL A 203 8.01 12.41 -4.53
CA VAL A 203 7.33 12.76 -5.78
C VAL A 203 5.97 13.34 -5.40
N GLU A 204 5.67 14.53 -5.92
CA GLU A 204 4.43 15.22 -5.60
C GLU A 204 3.22 14.37 -6.01
N LYS A 205 2.26 14.23 -5.08
CA LYS A 205 0.99 13.52 -5.29
C LYS A 205 1.16 12.08 -5.82
N SER A 206 2.26 11.40 -5.46
CA SER A 206 2.58 10.07 -6.01
C SER A 206 1.44 9.05 -5.84
N MET A 207 0.69 9.12 -4.73
CA MET A 207 -0.43 8.22 -4.43
C MET A 207 -1.82 8.75 -4.82
N HIS A 208 -1.92 9.98 -5.32
CA HIS A 208 -3.20 10.53 -5.81
C HIS A 208 -3.35 10.30 -7.31
N GLN A 209 -3.03 9.10 -7.75
CA GLN A 209 -3.07 8.66 -9.13
C GLN A 209 -3.49 7.19 -9.15
N ASP A 210 -3.90 6.71 -10.32
CA ASP A 210 -4.19 5.29 -10.51
C ASP A 210 -2.89 4.49 -10.61
N CYS A 211 -2.90 3.26 -10.09
CA CYS A 211 -1.80 2.34 -10.26
C CYS A 211 -1.60 2.07 -11.77
N PRO A 212 -0.42 2.30 -12.36
CA PRO A 212 -0.17 2.10 -13.79
C PRO A 212 -0.25 0.64 -14.25
N VAL A 213 -0.37 -0.31 -13.32
CA VAL A 213 -0.48 -1.75 -13.63
C VAL A 213 -1.95 -2.19 -13.68
N CYS A 214 -2.71 -1.94 -12.62
CA CYS A 214 -4.12 -2.38 -12.52
C CYS A 214 -5.15 -1.28 -12.82
N MET A 215 -4.71 -0.03 -13.00
CA MET A 215 -5.57 1.15 -13.24
C MET A 215 -6.57 1.45 -12.12
N GLU A 216 -6.32 0.97 -10.91
CA GLU A 216 -7.12 1.28 -9.73
C GLU A 216 -6.52 2.46 -8.94
N TYR A 217 -7.39 3.33 -8.42
CA TYR A 217 -7.00 4.48 -7.63
C TYR A 217 -6.33 4.07 -6.32
N MET A 218 -5.14 4.63 -6.02
CA MET A 218 -4.30 4.14 -4.92
C MET A 218 -4.67 4.70 -3.54
N PHE A 219 -5.00 5.99 -3.43
CA PHE A 219 -4.98 6.70 -2.14
C PHE A 219 -5.82 6.06 -1.01
N ASP A 220 -7.02 5.58 -1.36
CA ASP A 220 -7.95 4.93 -0.43
C ASP A 220 -8.30 3.48 -0.81
N SER A 221 -7.47 2.86 -1.66
CA SER A 221 -7.48 1.43 -1.99
C SER A 221 -7.29 0.55 -0.76
N LEU A 222 -7.92 -0.61 -0.72
CA LEU A 222 -7.69 -1.58 0.38
C LEU A 222 -6.41 -2.39 0.23
N LYS A 223 -5.76 -2.29 -0.94
CA LYS A 223 -4.54 -3.02 -1.25
C LYS A 223 -3.34 -2.31 -0.64
N ASP A 224 -2.35 -3.09 -0.22
CA ASP A 224 -1.10 -2.55 0.30
C ASP A 224 -0.38 -1.74 -0.79
N ILE A 225 0.21 -0.62 -0.39
CA ILE A 225 0.91 0.29 -1.30
C ILE A 225 2.40 0.32 -0.94
N THR A 226 3.23 0.23 -1.97
CA THR A 226 4.68 0.29 -1.86
C THR A 226 5.23 1.55 -2.55
N VAL A 227 6.25 2.15 -1.95
CA VAL A 227 7.00 3.28 -2.54
C VAL A 227 8.28 2.75 -3.16
N LEU A 228 8.42 2.91 -4.47
CA LEU A 228 9.62 2.52 -5.20
C LEU A 228 10.80 3.43 -4.85
N THR A 229 12.01 2.98 -5.14
CA THR A 229 13.25 3.77 -4.94
C THR A 229 13.24 5.10 -5.71
N CYS A 230 12.58 5.12 -6.87
CA CYS A 230 12.38 6.32 -7.68
C CYS A 230 11.31 7.29 -7.13
N GLY A 231 10.61 6.92 -6.05
CA GLY A 231 9.57 7.71 -5.39
C GLY A 231 8.15 7.50 -5.91
N HIS A 232 7.99 6.84 -7.06
CA HIS A 232 6.69 6.43 -7.56
C HIS A 232 6.09 5.31 -6.69
N THR A 233 4.76 5.20 -6.71
CA THR A 233 4.03 4.23 -5.88
C THR A 233 3.23 3.26 -6.73
N LEU A 234 3.10 2.02 -6.24
CA LEU A 234 2.31 0.95 -6.85
C LEU A 234 1.60 0.17 -5.75
N HIS A 235 0.56 -0.60 -6.11
CA HIS A 235 0.10 -1.68 -5.23
C HIS A 235 1.23 -2.73 -5.07
N LEU A 236 1.37 -3.29 -3.87
CA LEU A 236 2.37 -4.30 -3.57
C LEU A 236 2.19 -5.55 -4.43
N GLU A 237 0.95 -5.99 -4.60
CA GLU A 237 0.59 -7.11 -5.49
C GLU A 237 0.98 -6.83 -6.96
N CYS A 238 0.79 -5.60 -7.45
CA CYS A 238 1.17 -5.23 -8.80
C CYS A 238 2.68 -5.22 -8.99
N LEU A 239 3.43 -4.81 -7.97
CA LEU A 239 4.89 -4.93 -7.99
C LEU A 239 5.31 -6.41 -8.02
N GLN A 240 4.68 -7.27 -7.22
CA GLN A 240 4.95 -8.71 -7.21
C GLN A 240 4.63 -9.36 -8.57
N GLU A 241 3.54 -8.96 -9.22
CA GLU A 241 3.18 -9.39 -10.57
C GLU A 241 4.21 -8.90 -11.61
N MET A 242 4.66 -7.65 -11.53
CA MET A 242 5.76 -7.19 -12.37
C MET A 242 7.01 -8.07 -12.22
N HIS A 243 7.33 -8.49 -10.99
CA HIS A 243 8.46 -9.37 -10.73
C HIS A 243 8.28 -10.77 -11.35
N SER A 244 7.11 -11.39 -11.22
CA SER A 244 6.84 -12.71 -11.83
C SER A 244 6.93 -12.68 -13.37
N HIS A 245 6.76 -11.50 -13.97
CA HIS A 245 6.92 -11.25 -15.39
C HIS A 245 8.30 -10.66 -15.79
N TYR A 246 9.29 -10.72 -14.89
CA TYR A 246 10.65 -10.23 -15.10
C TYR A 246 10.73 -8.74 -15.49
N LYS A 247 9.80 -7.92 -14.98
CA LYS A 247 9.73 -6.46 -15.19
C LYS A 247 10.28 -5.73 -13.97
N TYR A 248 11.56 -5.37 -14.03
CA TYR A 248 12.28 -4.71 -12.92
C TYR A 248 12.39 -3.18 -13.09
N ASN A 249 11.61 -2.60 -14.01
CA ASN A 249 11.64 -1.17 -14.32
C ASN A 249 10.32 -0.52 -13.92
N CYS A 250 10.40 0.65 -13.28
CA CYS A 250 9.23 1.43 -12.92
C CYS A 250 8.43 1.78 -14.19
N PRO A 251 7.13 1.49 -14.26
CA PRO A 251 6.33 1.73 -15.47
C PRO A 251 6.17 3.23 -15.79
N LEU A 252 6.44 4.11 -14.82
CA LEU A 252 6.31 5.56 -14.99
C LEU A 252 7.60 6.24 -15.45
N CYS A 253 8.78 5.77 -15.02
CA CYS A 253 10.05 6.43 -15.29
C CYS A 253 11.19 5.52 -15.75
N ASN A 254 10.93 4.22 -15.92
CA ASN A 254 11.89 3.18 -16.33
C ASN A 254 13.09 2.94 -15.40
N LYS A 255 13.21 3.64 -14.27
CA LYS A 255 14.22 3.36 -13.24
C LYS A 255 14.06 1.96 -12.66
N SER A 256 15.16 1.31 -12.30
CA SER A 256 15.15 0.03 -11.61
C SER A 256 14.39 0.13 -10.29
N VAL A 257 13.50 -0.82 -10.03
CA VAL A 257 12.61 -0.81 -8.85
C VAL A 257 13.24 -1.47 -7.62
N CYS A 258 14.27 -2.28 -7.81
CA CYS A 258 15.01 -3.01 -6.78
C CYS A 258 16.53 -2.88 -7.02
N ASP A 259 17.33 -3.39 -6.10
CA ASP A 259 18.78 -3.46 -6.29
C ASP A 259 19.12 -4.48 -7.40
N MET A 260 19.77 -3.99 -8.45
CA MET A 260 20.17 -4.76 -9.63
C MET A 260 21.67 -5.06 -9.66
N SER A 261 22.42 -4.73 -8.60
CA SER A 261 23.89 -4.82 -8.57
C SER A 261 24.44 -6.20 -8.94
N SER A 262 23.82 -7.27 -8.42
CA SER A 262 24.22 -8.65 -8.76
C SER A 262 24.00 -8.98 -10.24
N VAL A 263 22.89 -8.50 -10.81
CA VAL A 263 22.59 -8.68 -12.25
C VAL A 263 23.57 -7.91 -13.12
N TRP A 264 23.90 -6.68 -12.75
CA TRP A 264 24.90 -5.87 -13.45
C TRP A 264 26.27 -6.54 -13.45
N LYS A 265 26.64 -7.18 -12.34
CA LYS A 265 27.90 -7.93 -12.24
C LYS A 265 27.93 -9.14 -13.16
N GLU A 266 26.83 -9.89 -13.30
CA GLU A 266 26.77 -10.99 -14.28
C GLU A 266 26.90 -10.49 -15.71
N ILE A 267 26.31 -9.33 -16.03
CA ILE A 267 26.46 -8.73 -17.36
C ILE A 267 27.90 -8.29 -17.60
N ASP A 268 28.60 -7.75 -16.59
CA ASP A 268 30.04 -7.46 -16.69
C ASP A 268 30.85 -8.72 -17.02
N GLU A 269 30.57 -9.84 -16.36
CA GLU A 269 31.26 -11.12 -16.58
C GLU A 269 30.99 -11.68 -17.99
N GLU A 270 29.75 -11.60 -18.48
CA GLU A 270 29.37 -12.05 -19.82
C GLU A 270 30.01 -11.20 -20.92
N ILE A 271 30.11 -9.89 -20.72
CA ILE A 271 30.82 -8.97 -21.63
C ILE A 271 32.31 -9.29 -21.66
N ALA A 272 32.93 -9.57 -20.50
CA ALA A 272 34.34 -9.96 -20.46
C ALA A 272 34.61 -11.32 -21.14
N ALA A 273 33.65 -12.25 -21.07
CA ALA A 273 33.73 -13.57 -21.69
C ALA A 273 33.49 -13.54 -23.21
N THR A 274 32.82 -12.51 -23.73
CA THR A 274 32.40 -12.44 -25.13
C THR A 274 33.16 -11.36 -25.89
N GLN A 275 34.11 -11.74 -26.74
CA GLN A 275 34.85 -10.78 -27.55
C GLN A 275 34.00 -10.22 -28.69
N MET A 276 33.95 -8.90 -28.82
CA MET A 276 33.29 -8.23 -29.94
C MET A 276 34.11 -8.37 -31.23
N PRO A 277 33.46 -8.64 -32.38
CA PRO A 277 34.11 -8.59 -33.69
C PRO A 277 34.70 -7.19 -33.97
N ALA A 278 35.90 -7.13 -34.55
CA ALA A 278 36.60 -5.86 -34.78
C ALA A 278 35.82 -4.87 -35.67
N ASN A 279 35.01 -5.37 -36.60
CA ASN A 279 34.15 -4.58 -37.49
C ASN A 279 32.90 -4.00 -36.80
N GLU A 280 32.61 -4.40 -35.57
CA GLU A 280 31.45 -3.94 -34.79
C GLU A 280 31.86 -3.07 -33.59
N MET A 281 33.16 -2.81 -33.43
CA MET A 281 33.68 -1.90 -32.41
C MET A 281 33.35 -0.45 -32.78
N ARG A 282 32.18 0.01 -32.34
CA ARG A 282 31.71 1.39 -32.49
C ARG A 282 31.32 1.98 -31.14
N MET A 283 31.38 3.30 -31.04
CA MET A 283 30.82 4.03 -29.91
C MET A 283 29.35 4.32 -30.15
N VAL A 284 28.56 4.28 -29.07
CA VAL A 284 27.12 4.61 -29.09
C VAL A 284 26.77 5.51 -27.92
N TRP A 285 25.85 6.43 -28.16
CA TRP A 285 25.31 7.30 -27.13
C TRP A 285 24.16 6.63 -26.40
N VAL A 286 24.22 6.63 -25.07
CA VAL A 286 23.19 6.03 -24.21
C VAL A 286 22.76 6.99 -23.11
N PHE A 287 21.47 6.94 -22.78
CA PHE A 287 20.89 7.56 -21.60
C PHE A 287 20.65 6.49 -20.54
N CYS A 288 21.19 6.69 -19.33
CA CYS A 288 20.95 5.78 -18.21
C CYS A 288 19.67 6.16 -17.47
N ASN A 289 18.71 5.24 -17.40
CA ASN A 289 17.44 5.48 -16.71
C ASN A 289 17.66 5.67 -15.20
N ASP A 290 18.63 4.97 -14.59
CA ASP A 290 18.82 5.00 -13.13
C ASP A 290 19.44 6.30 -12.63
N CYS A 291 20.59 6.71 -13.20
CA CYS A 291 21.31 7.91 -12.78
C CYS A 291 20.96 9.17 -13.60
N GLY A 292 20.31 9.02 -14.77
CA GLY A 292 19.94 10.13 -15.65
C GLY A 292 21.08 10.69 -16.50
N ALA A 293 22.27 10.11 -16.45
CA ALA A 293 23.42 10.57 -17.22
C ALA A 293 23.38 10.09 -18.68
N THR A 294 23.80 10.96 -19.59
CA THR A 294 24.06 10.63 -21.01
C THR A 294 25.56 10.40 -21.20
N ASN A 295 25.94 9.25 -21.74
CA ASN A 295 27.33 8.87 -21.94
C ASN A 295 27.55 8.30 -23.35
N GLU A 296 28.74 8.49 -23.90
CA GLU A 296 29.21 7.76 -25.07
C GLU A 296 29.99 6.53 -24.60
N VAL A 297 29.55 5.33 -24.99
CA VAL A 297 30.11 4.06 -24.50
C VAL A 297 30.39 3.10 -25.64
N GLN A 298 31.28 2.13 -25.39
CA GLN A 298 31.60 1.09 -26.36
C GLN A 298 30.38 0.17 -26.56
N TYR A 299 29.95 -0.01 -27.80
CA TYR A 299 28.86 -0.92 -28.13
C TYR A 299 29.22 -2.37 -27.81
N HIS A 300 28.33 -3.07 -27.10
CA HIS A 300 28.38 -4.52 -26.90
C HIS A 300 27.00 -5.16 -27.12
N HIS A 301 26.90 -6.30 -27.80
CA HIS A 301 25.60 -6.93 -28.12
C HIS A 301 24.85 -7.45 -26.88
N VAL A 302 25.55 -7.71 -25.77
CA VAL A 302 24.95 -8.12 -24.48
C VAL A 302 24.26 -6.95 -23.76
N GLY A 303 24.85 -5.75 -23.76
CA GLY A 303 24.31 -4.60 -23.05
C GLY A 303 25.27 -3.41 -23.04
N GLN A 304 24.72 -2.20 -22.85
CA GLN A 304 25.51 -0.97 -22.80
C GLN A 304 25.62 -0.49 -21.34
N LYS A 305 26.81 -0.58 -20.76
CA LYS A 305 27.07 -0.11 -19.40
C LYS A 305 27.01 1.42 -19.35
N CYS A 306 26.40 1.99 -18.32
CA CYS A 306 26.50 3.41 -18.07
C CYS A 306 27.96 3.82 -17.75
N GLY A 307 28.42 4.93 -18.31
CA GLY A 307 29.76 5.48 -18.01
C GLY A 307 29.88 6.13 -16.62
N THR A 308 28.75 6.40 -15.95
CA THR A 308 28.70 7.13 -14.67
C THR A 308 28.37 6.23 -13.47
N CYS A 309 27.65 5.13 -13.69
CA CYS A 309 27.23 4.21 -12.63
C CYS A 309 27.28 2.76 -13.13
N PRO A 310 27.21 1.75 -12.24
CA PRO A 310 27.31 0.34 -12.64
C PRO A 310 26.14 -0.18 -13.49
N SER A 311 25.08 0.62 -13.70
CA SER A 311 23.84 0.16 -14.31
C SER A 311 23.95 -0.14 -15.80
N TYR A 312 23.24 -1.18 -16.24
CA TYR A 312 22.95 -1.46 -17.65
C TYR A 312 21.51 -1.11 -18.05
N ASN A 313 20.75 -0.47 -17.18
CA ASN A 313 19.42 0.08 -17.50
C ASN A 313 19.56 1.35 -18.34
N THR A 314 19.98 1.17 -19.59
CA THR A 314 20.30 2.23 -20.54
C THR A 314 19.44 2.11 -21.80
N ARG A 315 19.22 3.23 -22.48
CA ARG A 315 18.55 3.28 -23.78
C ARG A 315 19.38 4.08 -24.79
N PRO A 316 19.33 3.76 -26.09
CA PRO A 316 19.99 4.57 -27.12
C PRO A 316 19.48 6.01 -27.09
N THR A 317 20.37 6.96 -27.36
CA THR A 317 20.05 8.37 -27.49
C THR A 317 20.99 9.03 -28.50
N ASP A 318 20.67 10.25 -28.92
CA ASP A 318 21.56 11.04 -29.78
C ASP A 318 22.67 11.71 -28.97
N ALA A 319 23.70 12.19 -29.66
CA ALA A 319 24.75 12.98 -29.03
C ALA A 319 24.15 14.24 -28.36
N PRO A 320 24.65 14.66 -27.19
CA PRO A 320 24.23 15.90 -26.54
C PRO A 320 24.39 17.10 -27.49
N ALA A 321 23.41 18.01 -27.48
CA ALA A 321 23.40 19.19 -28.35
C ALA A 321 24.66 20.06 -28.20
N SER A 322 25.29 20.07 -27.01
CA SER A 322 26.54 20.79 -26.74
C SER A 322 27.74 20.30 -27.58
N LEU A 323 27.72 19.04 -28.03
CA LEU A 323 28.76 18.44 -28.89
C LEU A 323 28.39 18.49 -30.38
N ALA A 324 27.13 18.79 -30.71
CA ALA A 324 26.69 18.93 -32.10
C ALA A 324 27.17 20.25 -32.72
N SER A 325 27.26 21.34 -31.94
CA SER A 325 27.73 22.65 -32.42
C SER A 325 29.23 22.74 -32.69
N SER A 326 30.05 21.82 -32.18
CA SER A 326 31.50 21.83 -32.42
C SER A 326 31.92 21.15 -33.74
N ARG A 327 30.97 20.59 -34.50
CA ARG A 327 31.23 19.97 -35.82
C ARG A 327 30.88 20.87 -37.02
N SER A 328 30.34 22.07 -36.79
CA SER A 328 29.92 23.00 -37.85
C SER A 328 30.90 24.13 -38.18
N GLU A 329 32.10 24.16 -37.58
CA GLU A 329 33.09 25.23 -37.79
C GLU A 329 34.35 24.84 -38.59
N CYS A 330 34.39 23.66 -39.20
CA CYS A 330 35.42 23.33 -40.21
C CYS A 330 34.77 23.18 -41.58
N CYS A 331 34.62 24.31 -42.28
CA CYS A 331 34.39 24.36 -43.73
C CYS A 331 35.55 25.13 -44.37
#